data_AF-A0A9R0G5I3-F1
#
_entry.id   AF-A0A9R0G5I3-F1
#
_cell.length_a   1.000
_cell.length_b   1.000
_cell.length_c   1.000
_cell.angle_alpha   90.00
_cell.angle_beta   90.00
_cell.angle_gamma   90.00
#
_symmetry.space_group_name_H-M   'P 1'
#
loop_
_entity.id
_entity.type
_entity.pdbx_description
1 polymer ?
#
loop_
_entity_poly.entity_id
_entity_poly.type
_entity_poly.pdbx_seq_one_letter_code
_entity_poly.pdbx_strand_id
1 'polypeptide(L)' 'SREAVHAATPRECVEKQGLAQEDIPPVVCYTPSKDFKGQCVRGVSENNCINVCKAEGFMGGECVGVCKRCYCTNLC' A
#
# COMPACT_ATOMS: atom_id res chain seq x y z
N SER A 1 -38.55 23.71 17.46
CA SER A 1 -37.86 22.41 17.29
C SER A 1 -37.26 22.31 15.91
N ARG A 2 -35.96 22.61 15.78
CA ARG A 2 -35.05 22.11 14.72
C ARG A 2 -33.65 22.64 15.02
N GLU A 3 -33.00 21.89 15.90
CA GLU A 3 -31.58 21.57 15.96
C GLU A 3 -30.66 22.32 14.99
N ALA A 4 -29.71 23.05 15.56
CA ALA A 4 -28.57 23.65 14.87
C ALA A 4 -27.65 22.54 14.32
N VAL A 5 -27.63 22.38 13.00
CA VAL A 5 -26.58 21.58 12.34
C VAL A 5 -25.35 22.47 12.24
N HIS A 6 -24.46 22.38 13.24
CA HIS A 6 -23.09 22.86 13.07
C HIS A 6 -22.49 22.12 11.87
N ALA A 7 -22.21 22.86 10.80
CA ALA A 7 -21.42 22.37 9.69
C ALA A 7 -20.00 22.12 10.23
N ALA A 8 -19.70 20.86 10.55
CA ALA A 8 -18.34 20.42 10.86
C ALA A 8 -17.46 20.76 9.65
N THR A 9 -16.56 21.70 9.84
CA THR A 9 -15.59 22.09 8.81
C THR A 9 -14.62 20.93 8.56
N PRO A 10 -13.99 20.81 7.38
CA PRO A 10 -13.08 19.70 7.03
C PRO A 10 -11.83 19.55 7.92
N ARG A 11 -11.69 20.37 8.96
CA ARG A 11 -10.54 20.43 9.86
C ARG A 11 -10.60 19.41 11.02
N GLU A 12 -11.64 18.60 11.12
CA GLU A 12 -11.84 17.65 12.23
C GLU A 12 -11.30 16.22 11.99
N CYS A 13 -10.56 15.95 10.90
CA CYS A 13 -9.91 14.65 10.68
C CYS A 13 -8.37 14.68 10.74
N VAL A 14 -7.75 15.71 11.33
CA VAL A 14 -6.30 15.70 11.58
C VAL A 14 -6.05 15.95 13.05
N GLU A 15 -6.36 14.98 13.90
CA GLU A 15 -5.76 14.85 15.23
C GLU A 15 -6.25 13.54 15.86
N LYS A 16 -5.36 12.56 15.99
CA LYS A 16 -5.13 11.73 17.19
C LYS A 16 -4.27 10.52 16.79
N GLN A 17 -2.96 10.68 16.81
CA GLN A 17 -2.01 9.63 17.22
C GLN A 17 -0.62 10.24 17.31
N GLY A 18 -0.21 10.56 18.54
CA GLY A 18 1.18 10.82 18.84
C GLY A 18 1.99 9.54 18.70
N LEU A 19 2.97 9.57 17.81
CA LEU A 19 4.18 8.76 17.89
C LEU A 19 5.31 9.65 17.38
N ALA A 20 6.39 9.74 18.17
CA ALA A 20 7.53 10.58 17.87
C ALA A 20 8.10 10.28 16.47
N GLN A 21 8.23 11.33 15.65
CA GLN A 21 8.83 11.28 14.32
C GLN A 21 10.35 11.20 14.47
N GLU A 22 10.92 10.00 14.41
CA GLU A 22 12.27 9.83 13.86
C GLU A 22 12.13 9.74 12.34
N ASP A 23 12.58 10.78 11.65
CA ASP A 23 12.38 11.03 10.21
C ASP A 23 13.30 10.17 9.32
N ILE A 24 13.17 8.85 9.44
CA ILE A 24 13.81 7.92 8.51
C ILE A 24 12.69 7.12 7.85
N PRO A 25 12.50 7.22 6.52
CA PRO A 25 11.48 6.45 5.84
C PRO A 25 11.75 4.96 6.07
N PRO A 26 10.71 4.16 6.33
CA PRO A 26 10.87 2.74 6.58
C PRO A 26 11.54 2.08 5.36
N VAL A 27 12.49 1.18 5.59
CA VAL A 27 13.18 0.50 4.49
C VAL A 27 12.23 -0.53 3.90
N VAL A 28 12.13 -0.53 2.57
CA VAL A 28 11.25 -1.46 1.85
C VAL A 28 12.11 -2.48 1.12
N CYS A 29 11.88 -3.75 1.44
CA CYS A 29 12.52 -4.88 0.79
C CYS A 29 11.63 -5.44 -0.33
N TYR A 30 12.25 -5.84 -1.45
CA TYR A 30 11.57 -6.38 -2.64
C TYR A 30 11.95 -7.84 -2.87
N THR A 31 10.96 -8.72 -2.95
CA THR A 31 11.15 -10.17 -3.16
C THR A 31 10.35 -10.62 -4.38
N PRO A 32 10.92 -11.36 -5.35
CA PRO A 32 10.16 -11.85 -6.49
C PRO A 32 9.06 -12.82 -6.00
N SER A 33 7.83 -12.59 -6.46
CA SER A 33 6.71 -13.49 -6.14
C SER A 33 6.96 -14.90 -6.71
N LYS A 34 6.62 -15.93 -5.94
CA LYS A 34 6.75 -17.33 -6.36
C LYS A 34 5.52 -17.80 -7.13
N ASP A 35 4.35 -17.31 -6.74
CA ASP A 35 3.07 -17.77 -7.24
C ASP A 35 2.54 -16.93 -8.40
N PHE A 36 2.99 -15.67 -8.55
CA PHE A 36 2.57 -14.82 -9.65
C PHE A 36 3.10 -15.34 -11.00
N LYS A 37 2.19 -15.57 -11.95
CA LYS A 37 2.51 -16.04 -13.30
C LYS A 37 2.13 -15.00 -14.35
N GLY A 38 2.94 -14.91 -15.40
CA GLY A 38 2.71 -13.99 -16.51
C GLY A 38 3.36 -12.62 -16.33
N GLN A 39 2.99 -11.69 -17.22
CA GLN A 39 3.50 -10.32 -17.21
C GLN A 39 2.69 -9.44 -16.26
N CYS A 40 3.40 -8.77 -15.35
CA CYS A 40 2.89 -7.75 -14.45
C CYS A 40 2.87 -6.39 -15.14
N VAL A 41 1.69 -5.94 -15.57
CA VAL A 41 1.48 -4.64 -16.20
C VAL A 41 0.84 -3.70 -15.18
N ARG A 42 1.48 -2.56 -14.92
CA ARG A 42 0.96 -1.51 -14.04
C ARG A 42 -0.43 -1.07 -14.52
N GLY A 43 -1.40 -0.98 -13.61
CA GLY A 43 -2.79 -0.62 -13.90
C GLY A 43 -3.66 -1.70 -14.56
N VAL A 44 -3.09 -2.83 -15.03
CA VAL A 44 -3.89 -3.94 -15.60
C VAL A 44 -3.88 -5.15 -14.68
N SER A 45 -2.70 -5.56 -14.20
CA SER A 45 -2.52 -6.75 -13.35
C SER A 45 -1.86 -6.43 -12.01
N GLU A 46 -1.75 -5.15 -11.65
CA GLU A 46 -1.13 -4.71 -10.40
C GLU A 46 -1.90 -5.22 -9.17
N ASN A 47 -3.24 -5.10 -9.18
CA ASN A 47 -4.07 -5.65 -8.11
C ASN A 47 -3.88 -7.16 -7.94
N ASN A 48 -3.70 -7.90 -9.04
CA ASN A 48 -3.44 -9.34 -8.97
C ASN A 48 -2.07 -9.63 -8.35
N CYS A 49 -1.04 -8.85 -8.70
CA CYS A 49 0.28 -8.94 -8.07
C CYS A 49 0.20 -8.67 -6.56
N ILE A 50 -0.48 -7.60 -6.15
CA ILE A 50 -0.68 -7.26 -4.74
C ILE A 50 -1.43 -8.38 -4.00
N ASN A 51 -2.49 -8.91 -4.58
CA ASN A 51 -3.30 -9.96 -3.95
C ASN A 51 -2.50 -11.26 -3.78
N VAL A 52 -1.71 -11.65 -4.78
CA VAL A 52 -0.81 -12.81 -4.70
C VAL A 52 0.23 -12.59 -3.60
N CYS A 53 0.88 -11.43 -3.58
CA CYS A 53 1.88 -11.11 -2.56
C CYS A 53 1.30 -11.11 -1.14
N LYS A 54 0.06 -10.64 -0.96
CA LYS A 54 -0.64 -10.74 0.33
C LYS A 54 -0.92 -12.19 0.73
N ALA A 55 -1.29 -13.05 -0.22
CA ALA A 55 -1.46 -14.48 0.03
C ALA A 55 -0.13 -15.18 0.35
N GLU A 56 0.99 -14.69 -0.21
CA GLU A 56 2.35 -15.13 0.13
C GLU A 56 2.86 -14.61 1.49
N GLY A 57 2.11 -13.73 2.16
CA GLY A 57 2.45 -13.18 3.48
C GLY A 57 3.20 -11.84 3.46
N PHE A 58 3.24 -11.16 2.30
CA PHE A 58 3.83 -9.83 2.16
C PHE A 58 2.80 -8.72 2.35
N MET A 59 3.26 -7.51 2.66
CA MET A 59 2.38 -6.35 2.89
C MET A 59 1.80 -5.78 1.58
N GLY A 60 2.52 -5.93 0.47
CA GLY A 60 2.10 -5.43 -0.84
C GLY A 60 2.91 -6.04 -1.99
N GLY A 61 2.79 -5.45 -3.17
CA GLY A 61 3.58 -5.82 -4.33
C GLY A 61 3.53 -4.78 -5.45
N GLU A 62 4.56 -4.77 -6.29
CA GLU A 62 4.70 -3.85 -7.42
C GLU A 62 5.16 -4.58 -8.69
N CYS A 63 4.67 -4.13 -9.84
CA CYS A 63 5.16 -4.56 -11.16
C CYS A 63 6.44 -3.79 -11.53
N VAL A 64 7.60 -4.46 -11.54
CA VAL A 64 8.90 -3.82 -11.73
C VAL A 64 9.58 -4.29 -13.04
N GLY A 65 10.23 -3.32 -13.69
CA GLY A 65 11.19 -3.56 -14.77
C GLY A 65 10.59 -3.86 -16.14
N VAL A 66 11.49 -3.99 -17.13
CA VAL A 66 11.13 -4.23 -18.55
C VAL A 66 10.53 -5.63 -18.76
N CYS A 67 10.98 -6.61 -17.98
CA CYS A 67 10.44 -7.97 -18.00
C CYS A 67 9.07 -8.09 -17.32
N LYS A 68 8.52 -6.98 -16.79
CA LYS A 68 7.19 -6.93 -16.17
C LYS A 68 7.02 -8.03 -15.12
N ARG A 69 7.90 -8.10 -14.12
CA ARG A 69 7.80 -9.09 -13.04
C ARG A 69 7.09 -8.50 -11.82
N CYS A 70 6.35 -9.34 -11.11
CA CYS A 70 5.76 -8.98 -9.82
C CYS A 70 6.80 -9.16 -8.71
N TYR A 71 7.03 -8.11 -7.92
CA TYR A 71 7.85 -8.14 -6.72
C TYR A 71 6.98 -7.82 -5.51
N CYS A 72 6.98 -8.69 -4.53
CA CYS A 72 6.33 -8.48 -3.25
C CYS A 72 7.16 -7.57 -2.35
N THR A 73 6.49 -6.69 -1.60
CA THR A 73 7.11 -5.67 -0.77
C THR A 73 6.79 -5.90 0.71
N ASN A 74 7.80 -5.75 1.57
CA ASN A 74 7.65 -5.79 3.02
C ASN A 74 8.56 -4.75 3.68
N LEU A 75 8.24 -4.41 4.92
CA LEU A 75 9.12 -3.57 5.74
C LEU A 75 10.29 -4.40 6.27
N CYS A 76 11.46 -3.77 6.22
CA CYS A 76 12.72 -4.19 6.81
C CYS A 76 13.41 -2.92 7.35
#